data_AF-A0A0D2C7V9-F1
#
_entry.id   AF-A0A0D2C7V9-F1
#
_cell.length_a   1.000
_cell.length_b   1.000
_cell.length_c   1.000
_cell.angle_alpha   90.00
_cell.angle_beta   90.00
_cell.angle_gamma   90.00
#
_symmetry.space_group_name_H-M   'P 1'
#
loop_
_entity.id
_entity.type
_entity.pdbx_description
1 polymer ?
#
loop_
_entity_poly.entity_id
_entity_poly.type
_entity_poly.pdbx_seq_one_letter_code
_entity_poly.pdbx_strand_id
1 'polypeptide(L)'
;MAKQWREIYLDGFYLYILAAILNASGVPYALTFLRRTNGALSRRAERLAGAHVPSVMALTYAFNERRSVERDRTFTTVDLVRRWMWHNSVRTAVLVVGTVIGAMAVAMDAY
;
A
#
# COMPACT_ATOMS: atom_id res chain seq x y z
N MET A 1 23.41 -21.74 28.56
CA MET A 1 22.22 -22.31 27.89
C MET A 1 20.97 -21.44 28.01
N ALA A 2 20.43 -21.15 29.21
CA ALA A 2 19.15 -20.41 29.33
C ALA A 2 19.12 -19.00 28.67
N LYS A 3 20.26 -18.30 28.62
CA LYS A 3 20.38 -16.97 28.00
C LYS A 3 20.30 -17.01 26.47
N GLN A 4 20.98 -17.99 25.87
CA GLN A 4 21.03 -18.19 24.41
C GLN A 4 19.66 -18.59 23.83
N TRP A 5 18.92 -19.47 24.52
CA TRP A 5 17.55 -19.81 24.15
C TRP A 5 16.60 -18.63 24.25
N ARG A 6 16.77 -17.77 25.27
CA ARG A 6 15.96 -16.57 25.44
C ARG A 6 16.22 -15.54 24.33
N GLU A 7 17.47 -15.37 23.89
CA GLU A 7 17.83 -14.47 22.79
C GLU A 7 17.23 -14.94 21.46
N ILE A 8 17.38 -16.22 21.09
CA ILE A 8 16.82 -16.77 19.83
C ILE A 8 15.29 -16.64 19.79
N TYR A 9 14.60 -17.01 20.87
CA TYR A 9 13.12 -16.90 20.93
C TYR A 9 12.63 -15.46 20.87
N LEU A 10 13.36 -14.52 21.50
CA LEU A 10 12.99 -13.10 21.45
C LEU A 10 13.27 -12.51 20.06
N ASP A 11 14.39 -12.87 19.44
CA ASP A 11 14.77 -12.38 18.11
C ASP A 11 13.75 -12.84 17.04
N GLY A 12 13.39 -14.12 17.01
CA GLY A 12 12.36 -14.65 16.11
C GLY A 12 11.00 -13.95 16.33
N PHE A 13 10.59 -13.79 17.59
CA PHE A 13 9.35 -13.10 17.96
C PHE A 13 9.31 -11.64 17.49
N TYR A 14 10.40 -10.89 17.66
CA TYR A 14 10.49 -9.50 17.20
C TYR A 14 10.46 -9.39 15.68
N LEU A 15 11.07 -10.34 14.96
CA LEU A 15 11.01 -10.37 13.50
C LEU A 15 9.58 -10.63 13.00
N TYR A 16 8.82 -11.53 13.62
CA TYR A 16 7.40 -11.72 13.27
C TYR A 16 6.56 -10.47 13.49
N ILE A 17 6.75 -9.79 14.63
CA ILE A 17 6.04 -8.53 14.91
C ILE A 17 6.36 -7.50 13.83
N LEU A 18 7.63 -7.34 13.49
CA LEU A 18 8.06 -6.38 12.49
C LEU A 18 7.50 -6.72 11.10
N ALA A 19 7.53 -7.99 10.70
CA ALA A 19 6.93 -8.47 9.46
C ALA A 19 5.42 -8.19 9.40
N ALA A 20 4.71 -8.43 10.51
CA ALA A 20 3.28 -8.16 10.61
C ALA A 20 2.97 -6.67 10.49
N ILE A 21 3.71 -5.80 11.18
CA ILE A 21 3.52 -4.35 11.12
C ILE A 21 3.74 -3.83 9.69
N LEU A 22 4.86 -4.21 9.06
CA LEU A 22 5.19 -3.75 7.70
C LEU A 22 4.13 -4.19 6.70
N ASN A 23 3.70 -5.45 6.75
CA ASN A 23 2.68 -5.96 5.83
C ASN A 23 1.29 -5.36 6.08
N ALA A 24 0.86 -5.28 7.34
CA ALA A 24 -0.43 -4.70 7.70
C ALA A 24 -0.51 -3.20 7.37
N SER A 25 0.62 -2.47 7.43
CA SER A 25 0.69 -1.04 7.11
C SER A 25 0.28 -0.68 5.68
N GLY A 26 0.30 -1.65 4.75
CA GLY A 26 -0.11 -1.43 3.36
C GLY A 26 -1.56 -0.96 3.22
N VAL A 27 -2.45 -1.43 4.09
CA VAL A 27 -3.88 -1.05 4.10
C VAL A 27 -4.10 0.41 4.52
N PRO A 28 -3.68 0.87 5.72
CA PRO A 28 -3.85 2.27 6.11
C PRO A 28 -3.09 3.20 5.17
N TYR A 29 -1.92 2.81 4.65
CA TYR A 29 -1.21 3.61 3.65
C TYR A 29 -2.03 3.79 2.36
N ALA A 30 -2.64 2.72 1.85
CA ALA A 30 -3.47 2.78 0.66
C ALA A 30 -4.72 3.67 0.86
N LEU A 31 -5.39 3.53 2.01
CA LEU A 31 -6.58 4.31 2.33
C LEU A 31 -6.29 5.80 2.54
N THR A 32 -5.11 6.16 3.04
CA THR A 32 -4.77 7.55 3.37
C THR A 32 -4.10 8.31 2.22
N PHE A 33 -3.21 7.67 1.46
CA PHE A 33 -2.42 8.36 0.42
C PHE A 33 -2.88 8.04 -1.00
N LEU A 34 -3.08 6.75 -1.30
CA LEU A 34 -3.44 6.29 -2.65
C LEU A 34 -4.90 6.58 -2.99
N ARG A 35 -5.82 6.44 -2.04
CA ARG A 35 -7.27 6.63 -2.23
C ARG A 35 -7.65 7.86 -3.06
N ARG A 36 -7.13 9.01 -2.66
CA ARG A 36 -7.39 10.31 -3.30
C ARG A 36 -6.74 10.45 -4.68
N THR A 37 -5.56 9.83 -4.89
CA THR A 37 -4.94 9.80 -6.22
C THR A 37 -5.70 8.86 -7.16
N ASN A 38 -6.11 7.69 -6.66
CA ASN A 38 -6.90 6.72 -7.40
C ASN A 38 -8.26 7.32 -7.79
N GLY A 39 -8.94 8.00 -6.87
CA GLY A 39 -10.19 8.71 -7.17
C GLY A 39 -10.02 9.74 -8.29
N ALA A 40 -8.97 10.57 -8.25
CA ALA A 40 -8.69 11.53 -9.31
C ALA A 40 -8.37 10.87 -10.66
N LEU A 41 -7.60 9.78 -10.66
CA LEU A 41 -7.31 8.99 -11.87
C LEU A 41 -8.57 8.34 -12.44
N SER A 42 -9.46 7.80 -11.61
CA SER A 42 -10.74 7.24 -12.05
C SER A 42 -11.62 8.29 -12.73
N ARG A 43 -11.67 9.52 -12.20
CA ARG A 43 -12.39 10.66 -12.84
C ARG A 43 -11.86 10.96 -14.23
N ARG A 44 -10.54 10.85 -14.43
CA ARG A 44 -9.92 11.05 -15.74
C ARG A 44 -10.18 9.89 -16.69
N ALA A 45 -10.08 8.67 -16.17
CA ALA A 45 -10.39 7.47 -16.93
C ALA A 45 -11.84 7.49 -17.43
N GLU A 46 -12.81 7.89 -16.60
CA GLU A 46 -14.21 8.02 -17.01
C GLU A 46 -14.39 9.07 -18.12
N ARG A 47 -13.76 10.25 -17.98
CA ARG A 47 -13.80 11.28 -19.05
C ARG A 47 -13.16 10.82 -20.36
N LEU A 48 -12.15 9.95 -20.30
CA LEU A 48 -11.52 9.35 -21.48
C LEU A 48 -12.36 8.22 -22.09
N ALA A 49 -13.03 7.43 -21.26
CA ALA A 49 -13.82 6.28 -21.68
C ALA A 49 -15.18 6.67 -22.30
N GLY A 50 -15.68 7.87 -22.03
CA GLY A 50 -16.98 8.35 -22.50
C GLY A 50 -18.14 7.95 -21.58
N ALA A 51 -19.27 8.65 -21.69
CA ALA A 51 -20.33 8.74 -20.69
C ALA A 51 -21.18 7.46 -20.42
N HIS A 52 -20.78 6.27 -20.90
CA HIS A 52 -21.66 5.10 -20.91
C HIS A 52 -20.98 3.76 -20.57
N VAL A 53 -19.75 3.76 -20.05
CA VAL A 53 -19.16 2.50 -19.59
C VAL A 53 -19.55 2.28 -18.13
N PRO A 54 -20.28 1.21 -17.77
CA PRO A 54 -20.61 0.92 -16.38
C PRO A 54 -19.31 0.76 -15.59
N SER A 55 -19.01 1.75 -14.73
CA SER A 55 -17.77 1.78 -13.97
C SER A 55 -17.80 0.70 -12.89
N VAL A 56 -16.79 -0.17 -12.88
CA VAL A 56 -16.61 -1.18 -11.83
C VAL A 56 -16.40 -0.47 -10.47
N MET A 57 -16.88 -1.06 -9.36
CA MET A 57 -16.78 -0.47 -8.00
C MET A 57 -15.36 0.00 -7.63
N ALA A 58 -14.33 -0.66 -8.17
CA ALA A 58 -12.92 -0.27 -8.00
C ALA A 58 -12.58 1.12 -8.58
N LEU A 59 -13.33 1.62 -9.56
CA LEU A 59 -13.17 2.97 -10.13
C LEU A 59 -13.95 4.03 -9.33
N THR A 60 -15.04 3.67 -8.66
CA THR A 60 -15.95 4.66 -8.03
C THR A 60 -15.72 4.90 -6.55
N TYR A 61 -14.99 4.03 -5.85
CA TYR A 61 -14.92 4.03 -4.38
C TYR A 61 -14.40 5.33 -3.72
N ALA A 62 -13.64 6.15 -4.44
CA ALA A 62 -13.13 7.45 -3.97
C ALA A 62 -13.44 8.59 -4.96
N PHE A 63 -14.32 8.35 -5.92
CA PHE A 63 -14.54 9.19 -7.10
C PHE A 63 -15.16 10.55 -6.77
N ASN A 64 -16.12 10.55 -5.83
CA ASN A 64 -16.86 11.74 -5.40
C ASN A 64 -16.29 12.38 -4.13
N GLU A 65 -15.14 11.91 -3.63
CA GLU A 65 -14.54 12.50 -2.45
C GLU A 65 -13.99 13.89 -2.75
N ARG A 66 -14.22 14.85 -1.84
CA ARG A 66 -13.76 16.24 -1.98
C ARG A 66 -12.27 16.32 -2.35
N ARG A 67 -11.42 15.53 -1.68
CA ARG A 67 -9.97 15.50 -1.91
C ARG A 67 -9.59 14.90 -3.27
N SER A 68 -10.38 13.97 -3.81
CA SER A 68 -10.17 13.40 -5.14
C SER A 68 -10.57 14.39 -6.23
N VAL A 69 -11.71 15.07 -6.06
CA VAL A 69 -12.19 16.12 -6.98
C VAL A 69 -11.21 17.30 -7.01
N GLU A 70 -10.72 17.72 -5.85
CA GLU A 70 -9.70 18.78 -5.74
C GLU A 70 -8.42 18.39 -6.46
N ARG A 71 -7.88 17.19 -6.21
CA ARG A 71 -6.69 16.69 -6.92
C ARG A 71 -6.87 16.60 -8.42
N ASP A 72 -8.04 16.17 -8.87
CA ASP A 72 -8.36 16.08 -10.29
C ASP A 72 -8.32 17.46 -10.98
N ARG A 73 -8.71 18.53 -10.28
CA ARG A 73 -8.65 19.91 -10.79
C ARG A 73 -7.23 20.50 -10.74
N THR A 74 -6.46 20.15 -9.71
CA THR A 74 -5.15 20.79 -9.44
C THR A 74 -3.98 20.15 -10.19
N PHE A 75 -3.96 18.82 -10.37
CA PHE A 75 -2.82 18.10 -10.94
C PHE A 75 -3.04 17.71 -12.38
N THR A 76 -1.97 17.56 -13.18
CA THR A 76 -2.09 16.96 -14.51
C THR A 76 -2.18 15.43 -14.42
N THR A 77 -2.51 14.75 -15.52
CA THR A 77 -2.63 13.27 -15.53
C THR A 77 -1.26 12.66 -15.25
N VAL A 78 -0.22 13.24 -15.86
CA VAL A 78 1.17 12.81 -15.69
C VAL A 78 1.60 12.95 -14.22
N ASP A 79 1.24 14.06 -13.56
CA ASP A 79 1.54 14.25 -12.14
C ASP A 79 0.83 13.22 -11.25
N LEU A 80 -0.45 12.94 -11.53
CA LEU A 80 -1.22 11.95 -10.80
C LEU A 80 -0.63 10.55 -10.98
N VAL A 81 -0.24 10.18 -12.20
CA VAL A 81 0.41 8.90 -12.50
C VAL A 81 1.77 8.81 -11.80
N ARG A 82 2.61 9.85 -11.86
CA ARG A 82 3.90 9.87 -11.14
C ARG A 82 3.73 9.69 -9.65
N ARG A 83 2.76 10.38 -9.04
CA ARG A 83 2.44 10.24 -7.60
C ARG A 83 1.91 8.85 -7.28
N TRP A 84 1.04 8.31 -8.13
CA TRP A 84 0.52 6.96 -7.98
C TRP A 84 1.66 5.93 -8.04
N MET A 85 2.54 6.02 -9.04
CA MET A 85 3.72 5.15 -9.19
C MET A 85 4.63 5.25 -7.97
N TRP A 86 4.94 6.46 -7.52
CA TRP A 86 5.76 6.69 -6.33
C TRP A 86 5.16 6.02 -5.09
N HIS A 87 3.89 6.27 -4.80
CA HIS A 87 3.23 5.69 -3.64
C HIS A 87 3.14 4.15 -3.72
N ASN A 88 2.89 3.58 -4.91
CA ASN A 88 2.92 2.13 -5.08
C ASN A 88 4.32 1.56 -4.92
N SER A 89 5.36 2.24 -5.41
CA SER A 89 6.75 1.80 -5.27
C SER A 89 7.16 1.73 -3.79
N VAL A 90 6.84 2.78 -3.02
CA VAL A 90 7.07 2.80 -1.57
C VAL A 90 6.32 1.67 -0.87
N ARG A 91 5.03 1.49 -1.20
CA ARG A 91 4.22 0.42 -0.62
C ARG A 91 4.82 -0.96 -0.93
N THR A 92 5.18 -1.22 -2.18
CA THR A 92 5.80 -2.48 -2.59
C THR A 92 7.10 -2.73 -1.85
N ALA A 93 7.98 -1.73 -1.72
CA ALA A 93 9.22 -1.87 -0.98
C ALA A 93 8.97 -2.27 0.48
N VAL A 94 8.04 -1.60 1.17
CA VAL A 94 7.66 -1.92 2.56
C VAL A 94 7.14 -3.35 2.70
N LEU A 95 6.25 -3.78 1.80
CA LEU A 95 5.67 -5.14 1.83
C LEU A 95 6.72 -6.21 1.52
N VAL A 96 7.60 -5.97 0.54
CA VAL A 96 8.71 -6.89 0.22
C VAL A 96 9.65 -7.03 1.41
N VAL A 97 10.05 -5.91 2.04
CA VAL A 97 10.89 -5.95 3.24
C VAL A 97 10.20 -6.72 4.36
N GLY A 98 8.90 -6.47 4.61
CA GLY A 98 8.12 -7.23 5.59
C GLY A 98 8.05 -8.73 5.29
N THR A 99 7.94 -9.10 4.01
CA THR A 99 7.93 -10.49 3.55
C THR A 99 9.28 -11.17 3.79
N VAL A 100 10.39 -10.51 3.45
CA VAL A 100 11.74 -11.02 3.69
C VAL A 100 11.99 -11.22 5.19
N ILE A 101 11.61 -10.24 6.02
CA ILE A 101 11.75 -10.34 7.48
C ILE A 101 10.93 -11.52 8.03
N GLY A 102 9.70 -11.72 7.53
CA GLY A 102 8.87 -12.86 7.92
C GLY A 102 9.50 -14.19 7.52
N ALA A 103 10.07 -14.28 6.32
CA ALA A 103 10.78 -15.48 5.87
C ALA A 103 12.04 -15.76 6.72
N MET A 104 12.77 -14.72 7.12
CA MET A 104 13.90 -14.85 8.04
C MET A 104 13.48 -15.34 9.42
N ALA A 105 12.37 -14.83 9.97
CA ALA A 105 11.82 -15.30 11.25
C ALA A 105 11.52 -16.81 11.20
N VAL A 106 10.85 -17.26 10.15
CA VAL A 106 10.56 -18.69 9.93
C VAL A 106 11.84 -19.51 9.81
N ALA A 107 12.83 -19.02 9.06
CA ALA A 107 14.11 -19.71 8.92
C ALA A 107 14.85 -19.83 10.26
N MET A 108 14.83 -18.78 11.09
CA MET A 108 15.49 -18.78 12.40
C MET A 108 14.79 -19.67 13.43
N ASP A 109 13.47 -19.79 13.38
CA ASP A 109 12.72 -20.72 14.23
C ASP A 109 12.95 -22.20 13.85
N ALA A 110 13.35 -22.46 12.60
CA ALA A 110 13.55 -23.81 12.08
C ALA A 110 14.92 -24.44 12.46
N TYR A 111 15.84 -23.66 13.05
CA TYR A 111 17.18 -24.08 13.46
C TYR A 111 17.42 -23.85 14.96
#